data_AF-A0A231H251-F1
#
_entry.id   AF-A0A231H251-F1
#
_cell.length_a   1.000
_cell.length_b   1.000
_cell.length_c   1.000
_cell.angle_alpha   90.00
_cell.angle_beta   90.00
_cell.angle_gamma   90.00
#
_symmetry.space_group_name_H-M   'P 1'
#
loop_
_entity.id
_entity.type
_entity.pdbx_description
1 polymer ?
#
loop_
_entity_poly.entity_id
_entity_poly.type
_entity_poly.pdbx_seq_one_letter_code
_entity_poly.pdbx_strand_id
1 'polypeptide(L)'
;MGSLSPTHWLIIALVILLLFGAKRLPDAARGLGRSLRIFKSEMSEMQSEGSANAGSANTGSANASGTTPQSAPAAELPPAQPVNPAPQADKDRHTA
;
A
#
# COMPACT_ATOMS: atom_id res chain seq x y z
N MET A 1 -11.83 43.23 -16.94
CA MET A 1 -12.87 42.19 -16.78
C MET A 1 -12.17 40.86 -16.52
N GLY A 2 -11.62 40.68 -15.32
CA GLY A 2 -10.77 39.53 -14.96
C GLY A 2 -11.62 38.35 -14.53
N SER A 3 -11.98 37.50 -15.48
CA SER A 3 -13.02 36.48 -15.36
C SER A 3 -12.63 35.23 -14.57
N LEU A 4 -11.47 35.14 -13.90
CA LEU A 4 -11.03 33.90 -13.24
C LEU A 4 -10.22 34.19 -11.97
N SER A 5 -10.80 34.92 -11.02
CA SER A 5 -10.18 35.07 -9.69
C SER A 5 -9.99 33.69 -9.05
N PRO A 6 -8.78 33.36 -8.53
CA PRO A 6 -8.51 32.12 -7.78
C PRO A 6 -9.53 31.83 -6.67
N THR A 7 -10.18 32.86 -6.16
CA THR A 7 -11.28 32.78 -5.20
C THR A 7 -12.45 31.91 -5.67
N HIS A 8 -12.82 31.92 -6.95
CA HIS A 8 -13.91 31.08 -7.47
C HIS A 8 -13.53 29.59 -7.42
N TRP A 9 -12.29 29.26 -7.79
CA TRP A 9 -11.78 27.90 -7.69
C TRP A 9 -11.72 27.40 -6.24
N LEU A 10 -11.34 28.28 -5.30
CA LEU A 10 -11.36 27.96 -3.87
C LEU A 10 -12.76 27.62 -3.38
N ILE A 11 -13.78 28.38 -3.81
CA ILE A 11 -15.19 28.14 -3.44
C ILE A 11 -15.68 26.80 -3.98
N ILE A 12 -15.36 26.45 -5.23
CA ILE A 12 -15.74 25.16 -5.81
C ILE A 12 -15.06 24.01 -5.06
N ALA A 13 -13.75 24.14 -4.78
CA ALA A 13 -13.01 23.15 -4.01
C ALA A 13 -13.62 22.97 -2.61
N LEU A 14 -14.03 24.06 -1.97
CA LEU A 14 -14.70 24.02 -0.67
C LEU A 14 -16.03 23.26 -0.76
N VAL A 15 -16.88 23.54 -1.76
CA VAL A 15 -18.16 22.83 -1.95
C VAL A 15 -17.92 21.33 -2.17
N ILE A 16 -16.96 20.94 -3.00
CA ILE A 16 -16.61 19.53 -3.22
C ILE A 16 -16.10 18.90 -1.91
N LEU A 17 -15.30 19.63 -1.12
CA LEU A 17 -14.81 19.16 0.16
C LEU A 17 -15.92 18.96 1.18
N LEU A 18 -16.98 19.79 1.17
CA LEU A 18 -18.15 19.59 2.02
C LEU A 18 -18.97 18.38 1.57
N LEU A 19 -19.14 18.17 0.26
CA LEU A 19 -19.97 17.09 -0.27
C LEU A 19 -19.31 15.71 -0.15
N PHE A 20 -18.02 15.63 -0.48
CA PHE A 20 -17.24 14.40 -0.43
C PHE A 20 -16.53 14.20 0.91
N GLY A 21 -16.23 15.27 1.64
CA GLY A 21 -15.48 15.24 2.90
C GLY A 21 -13.97 15.40 2.71
N ALA A 22 -13.31 15.99 3.71
CA ALA A 22 -11.86 16.28 3.70
C ALA A 22 -10.95 15.05 3.52
N LYS A 23 -11.46 13.86 3.85
CA LYS A 23 -10.70 12.60 3.76
C LYS A 23 -10.85 11.90 2.40
N ARG A 24 -11.95 12.13 1.67
CA ARG A 24 -12.27 11.40 0.42
C ARG A 24 -11.62 12.03 -0.80
N LEU A 25 -11.53 13.36 -0.85
CA LEU A 25 -10.87 14.09 -1.93
C LEU A 25 -9.38 13.69 -2.09
N PRO A 26 -8.53 13.73 -1.04
CA PRO A 26 -7.13 13.36 -1.17
C PRO A 26 -6.93 11.86 -1.40
N ASP A 27 -7.81 11.01 -0.86
CA ASP A 27 -7.76 9.55 -1.02
C ASP A 27 -8.08 9.15 -2.48
N ALA A 28 -9.15 9.73 -3.05
CA ALA A 28 -9.50 9.57 -4.46
C ALA A 28 -8.42 10.13 -5.38
N ALA A 29 -7.88 11.32 -5.10
CA ALA A 29 -6.78 11.90 -5.87
C ALA A 29 -5.51 11.03 -5.82
N ARG A 30 -5.20 10.40 -4.67
CA ARG A 30 -4.08 9.44 -4.54
C ARG A 30 -4.30 8.15 -5.33
N GLY A 31 -5.54 7.65 -5.39
CA GLY A 31 -5.91 6.51 -6.24
C GLY A 31 -5.77 6.85 -7.73
N LEU A 32 -6.45 7.91 -8.17
CA LEU A 32 -6.45 8.38 -9.55
C LEU A 32 -5.07 8.84 -10.02
N GLY A 33 -4.27 9.47 -9.16
CA GLY A 33 -2.91 9.90 -9.50
C GLY A 33 -1.96 8.72 -9.75
N ARG A 34 -2.14 7.61 -9.02
CA ARG A 34 -1.35 6.37 -9.27
C ARG A 34 -1.72 5.73 -10.60
N SER A 35 -3.01 5.59 -10.92
CA SER A 35 -3.45 5.05 -12.20
C SER A 35 -3.06 5.96 -13.37
N LEU A 36 -3.18 7.28 -13.21
CA LEU A 36 -2.79 8.23 -14.23
C LEU A 36 -1.28 8.27 -14.46
N ARG A 37 -0.46 8.06 -13.42
CA ARG A 37 1.01 7.99 -13.57
C ARG A 37 1.43 6.77 -14.39
N ILE A 38 0.84 5.61 -14.12
CA ILE A 38 1.11 4.38 -14.88
C ILE A 38 0.65 4.58 -16.32
N PHE A 39 -0.57 5.06 -16.53
CA PHE A 39 -1.06 5.37 -17.88
C PHE A 39 -0.17 6.39 -18.61
N LYS A 40 0.32 7.42 -17.90
CA LYS A 40 1.20 8.44 -18.46
C LYS A 40 2.56 7.88 -18.84
N SER A 41 3.15 6.96 -18.07
CA SER A 41 4.42 6.32 -18.43
C SER A 41 4.27 5.42 -19.64
N GLU A 42 3.24 4.58 -19.69
CA GLU A 42 2.94 3.72 -20.85
C GLU A 42 2.68 4.57 -22.10
N MET A 43 1.82 5.60 -22.00
CA MET A 43 1.55 6.53 -23.10
C MET A 43 2.79 7.32 -23.51
N SER A 44 3.66 7.70 -22.55
CA SER A 44 4.90 8.43 -22.86
C SER A 44 5.90 7.55 -23.58
N GLU A 45 6.01 6.27 -23.21
CA GLU A 45 6.83 5.29 -23.90
C GLU A 45 6.36 5.13 -25.35
N MET A 46 5.04 5.08 -25.55
CA MET A 46 4.44 5.04 -26.89
C MET A 46 4.69 6.30 -27.73
N GLN A 47 4.80 7.46 -27.10
CA GLN A 47 5.11 8.72 -27.78
C GLN A 47 6.62 8.90 -27.98
N SER A 48 7.44 8.33 -27.09
CA SER A 48 8.90 8.41 -27.11
C SER A 48 9.53 7.41 -28.09
N GLU A 49 8.90 6.28 -28.40
CA GLU A 49 9.34 5.37 -29.46
C GLU A 49 9.19 5.98 -30.87
N GLY A 50 8.36 7.01 -31.04
CA GLY A 50 8.30 7.85 -32.25
C GLY A 50 9.27 9.05 -32.26
N SER A 51 9.91 9.38 -31.13
CA SER A 51 10.76 10.56 -30.97
C SER A 51 11.88 10.25 -29.98
N ALA A 52 12.84 9.45 -30.43
CA ALA A 52 13.97 9.02 -29.61
C ALA A 52 14.68 10.22 -28.94
N ASN A 53 14.94 10.07 -27.63
CA ASN A 53 15.86 10.87 -26.82
C ASN A 53 15.29 12.12 -26.13
N ALA A 54 14.56 11.95 -25.02
CA ALA A 54 14.54 12.94 -23.94
C ALA A 54 14.11 12.33 -22.60
N GLY A 55 15.06 12.28 -21.65
CA GLY A 55 14.73 12.47 -20.24
C GLY A 55 14.72 11.22 -19.36
N SER A 56 15.92 10.82 -18.95
CA SER A 56 16.11 10.18 -17.64
C SER A 56 15.47 11.04 -16.55
N ALA A 57 14.44 10.53 -15.89
CA ALA A 57 13.93 11.08 -14.64
C ALA A 57 13.51 9.94 -13.71
N ASN A 58 14.53 9.40 -13.05
CA ASN A 58 14.40 8.76 -11.76
C ASN A 58 13.55 9.63 -10.82
N THR A 59 12.34 9.18 -10.49
CA THR A 59 11.68 9.55 -9.23
C THR A 59 10.79 8.39 -8.80
N GLY A 60 11.44 7.29 -8.42
CA GLY A 60 10.91 6.40 -7.41
C GLY A 60 11.02 7.07 -6.03
N SER A 61 10.11 6.70 -5.12
CA SER A 61 10.01 7.12 -3.72
C SER A 61 9.15 8.38 -3.45
N ALA A 62 7.85 8.15 -3.33
CA ALA A 62 7.08 8.77 -2.26
C ALA A 62 6.58 7.63 -1.36
N ASN A 63 7.46 7.25 -0.44
CA ASN A 63 7.16 6.49 0.76
C ASN A 63 5.97 7.13 1.49
N ALA A 64 4.77 6.56 1.35
CA ALA A 64 3.68 6.79 2.28
C ALA A 64 3.80 5.73 3.36
N SER A 65 4.69 6.01 4.31
CA SER A 65 4.79 5.31 5.58
C SER A 65 3.39 5.09 6.18
N GLY A 66 2.93 3.85 6.13
CA GLY A 66 1.98 3.35 7.10
C GLY A 66 2.77 3.13 8.39
N THR A 67 2.77 4.13 9.27
CA THR A 67 3.34 4.01 10.61
C THR A 67 2.57 2.91 11.36
N THR A 68 3.33 1.91 11.78
CA THR A 68 2.94 0.81 12.65
C THR A 68 2.48 1.31 14.02
N PRO A 69 1.57 0.58 14.68
CA PRO A 69 1.79 0.19 16.06
C PRO A 69 2.32 -1.24 16.03
N GLN A 70 3.64 -1.33 16.05
CA GLN A 70 4.37 -2.53 16.43
C GLN A 70 4.09 -2.73 17.92
N SER A 71 3.00 -3.42 18.23
CA SER A 71 2.81 -4.05 19.54
C SER A 71 3.87 -5.14 19.64
N ALA A 72 4.84 -4.95 20.54
CA ALA A 72 5.89 -5.90 20.83
C ALA A 72 5.32 -7.30 21.13
N PRO A 73 5.84 -8.39 20.53
CA PRO A 73 5.74 -9.70 21.14
C PRO A 73 6.70 -9.71 22.33
N ALA A 74 6.24 -9.18 23.47
CA ALA A 74 6.84 -9.48 24.76
C ALA A 74 6.27 -10.81 25.24
N ALA A 75 7.16 -11.70 25.67
CA ALA A 75 6.92 -13.04 26.20
C ALA A 75 6.66 -14.13 25.13
N GLU A 76 7.76 -14.59 24.55
CA GLU A 76 7.99 -16.02 24.40
C GLU A 76 7.65 -16.73 25.72
N LEU A 77 6.47 -17.34 25.79
CA LEU A 77 6.22 -18.45 26.70
C LEU A 77 6.71 -19.72 25.98
N PRO A 78 7.46 -20.60 26.67
CA PRO A 78 7.92 -21.85 26.07
C PRO A 78 6.72 -22.59 25.46
N PRO A 79 6.87 -23.20 24.27
CA PRO A 79 5.83 -24.06 23.74
C PRO A 79 5.54 -25.15 24.78
N ALA A 80 4.29 -25.22 25.24
CA ALA A 80 3.79 -26.36 25.98
C ALA A 80 4.06 -27.59 25.13
N GLN A 81 5.09 -28.36 25.49
CA GLN A 81 5.41 -29.61 24.84
C GLN A 81 4.18 -30.52 25.00
N PRO A 82 3.55 -31.01 23.91
CA PRO A 82 2.66 -32.15 24.04
C PRO A 82 3.54 -33.31 24.51
N VAL A 83 3.37 -33.68 25.78
CA VAL A 83 4.06 -34.81 26.38
C VAL A 83 3.62 -36.08 25.65
N ASN A 84 4.61 -36.71 25.00
CA ASN A 84 4.74 -38.15 24.78
C ASN A 84 3.66 -38.88 23.94
N PRO A 85 3.95 -39.24 22.66
CA PRO A 85 3.41 -40.46 22.09
C PRO A 85 4.15 -41.63 22.73
N ALA A 86 3.47 -42.44 23.55
CA ALA A 86 4.01 -43.71 24.03
C ALA A 86 4.13 -44.71 22.88
N PRO A 87 5.31 -45.29 22.61
CA PRO A 87 5.43 -46.47 21.79
C PRO A 87 6.19 -47.54 22.58
N GLN A 88 5.55 -48.10 23.62
CA GLN A 88 6.08 -49.26 24.34
C GLN A 88 4.94 -50.20 24.70
N ALA A 89 4.41 -50.87 23.68
CA ALA A 89 3.81 -52.19 23.82
C ALA A 89 4.82 -53.23 23.32
N ASP A 90 5.98 -53.29 23.97
CA ASP A 90 6.85 -54.46 23.95
C ASP A 90 6.30 -55.40 25.03
N LYS A 91 5.29 -56.18 24.65
CA LYS A 91 4.71 -57.23 25.48
C LYS A 91 4.75 -58.55 24.74
N ASP A 92 5.94 -58.91 24.25
CA ASP A 92 6.26 -60.29 23.85
C ASP A 92 7.59 -60.68 24.51
N ARG A 93 7.56 -60.64 25.84
CA ARG A 93 8.47 -61.41 26.67
C ARG A 93 8.19 -62.90 26.43
N HIS A 94 9.29 -63.62 26.27
CA HIS A 94 9.55 -64.92 26.89
C HIS A 94 9.05 -66.20 26.18
N THR A 95 10.05 -66.97 25.72
CA THR A 95 10.23 -68.40 26.05
C THR A 95 9.05 -69.34 25.85
N ALA A 96 9.07 -70.10 24.75
CA ALA A 96 8.96 -71.56 24.71
C ALA A 96 9.24 -72.05 23.27
#